data_AF-A0AAN9A7S7-F1
#
_entry.id   AF-A0AAN9A7S7-F1
#
_cell.length_a   1.000
_cell.length_b   1.000
_cell.length_c   1.000
_cell.angle_alpha   90.00
_cell.angle_beta   90.00
_cell.angle_gamma   90.00
#
_symmetry.space_group_name_H-M   'P 1'
#
loop_
_entity.id
_entity.type
_entity.pdbx_description
1 polymer ?
#
loop_
_entity_poly.entity_id
_entity_poly.type
_entity_poly.pdbx_seq_one_letter_code
_entity_poly.pdbx_strand_id
1 'polypeptide(L)'
;MKSKVYANVEGDDITVDDVTQHFKKRYPSIDLEDIFGEDSDYDVGRMLAQDFIEKAGINSYPQALMNGVLLPEKHLNVDEFEEVVLMEIMRTTQSLQRAVYKGELDDRHDVVDWLMSLPNIMPRLNERILSTKTSTYIDFTGVNHSELSHLTVEAFLNLKAPEMTATLANSCHYIATKNEPFVRPLTTWIVGDYDTLEGRALLLEAVKYLLAGCGEEMLCMMLCELEFKTSCVGT
;
A
#
# COMPACT_ATOMS: atom_id res chain seq x y z
N MET A 1 -15.73 19.66 17.08
CA MET A 1 -15.99 20.78 16.14
C MET A 1 -17.27 20.60 15.34
N LYS A 2 -17.55 19.40 14.79
CA LYS A 2 -18.80 19.07 14.06
C LYS A 2 -20.08 19.56 14.77
N SER A 3 -20.30 19.24 16.04
CA SER A 3 -21.56 19.53 16.76
C SER A 3 -22.02 21.01 16.83
N LYS A 4 -21.14 22.02 16.71
CA LYS A 4 -21.54 23.43 16.89
C LYS A 4 -21.97 24.15 15.61
N VAL A 5 -21.49 23.69 14.45
CA VAL A 5 -21.88 24.26 13.15
C VAL A 5 -23.25 23.70 12.75
N TYR A 6 -23.45 22.39 12.89
CA TYR A 6 -24.75 21.74 12.66
C TYR A 6 -25.87 22.29 13.56
N ALA A 7 -25.56 22.76 14.77
CA ALA A 7 -26.57 23.34 15.66
C ALA A 7 -27.06 24.74 15.24
N ASN A 8 -26.35 25.42 14.33
CA ASN A 8 -26.65 26.78 13.88
C ASN A 8 -27.27 26.83 12.47
N VAL A 9 -27.42 25.69 11.80
CA VAL A 9 -27.99 25.59 10.44
C VAL A 9 -29.30 24.80 10.54
N GLU A 10 -30.42 25.39 10.10
CA GLU A 10 -31.76 24.77 10.13
C GLU A 10 -32.00 23.79 8.95
N GLY A 11 -30.94 23.12 8.47
CA GLY A 11 -30.99 22.20 7.32
C GLY A 11 -29.94 21.09 7.43
N ASP A 12 -30.20 19.96 6.77
CA ASP A 12 -29.36 18.75 6.82
C ASP A 12 -28.03 18.93 6.06
N ASP A 13 -27.98 19.87 5.11
CA ASP A 13 -26.82 20.16 4.26
C ASP A 13 -26.13 21.47 4.67
N ILE A 14 -24.87 21.38 5.10
CA ILE A 14 -24.01 22.53 5.42
C ILE A 14 -23.32 23.00 4.14
N THR A 15 -23.45 24.28 3.80
CA THR A 15 -22.71 24.88 2.69
C THR A 15 -21.39 25.52 3.16
N VAL A 16 -20.44 25.70 2.23
CA VAL A 16 -19.15 26.36 2.51
C VAL A 16 -19.34 27.79 3.02
N ASP A 17 -20.39 28.47 2.55
CA ASP A 17 -20.71 29.83 2.99
C ASP A 17 -21.16 29.86 4.45
N ASP A 18 -21.96 28.90 4.90
CA ASP A 18 -22.40 28.79 6.30
C ASP A 18 -21.21 28.60 7.26
N VAL A 19 -20.24 27.79 6.86
CA VAL A 19 -18.99 27.56 7.63
C VAL A 19 -18.18 28.84 7.70
N THR A 20 -18.04 29.55 6.58
CA THR A 20 -17.27 30.79 6.48
C THR A 20 -17.91 31.92 7.30
N GLN A 21 -19.24 32.05 7.24
CA GLN A 21 -20.00 33.02 8.04
C GLN A 21 -19.92 32.73 9.53
N HIS A 22 -20.08 31.46 9.94
CA HIS A 22 -19.94 31.06 11.34
C HIS A 22 -18.51 31.30 11.86
N PHE A 23 -17.50 31.04 11.03
CA PHE A 23 -16.11 31.28 11.37
C PHE A 23 -15.83 32.77 11.57
N LYS A 24 -16.29 33.62 10.65
CA LYS A 24 -16.18 35.08 10.74
C LYS A 24 -16.86 35.65 11.99
N LYS A 25 -18.02 35.11 12.36
CA LYS A 25 -18.74 35.50 13.59
C LYS A 25 -17.98 35.12 14.86
N ARG A 26 -17.28 33.97 14.84
CA ARG A 26 -16.53 33.47 16.01
C ARG A 26 -15.17 34.13 16.17
N TYR A 27 -14.51 34.47 15.06
CA TYR A 27 -13.17 35.02 15.00
C TYR A 27 -13.12 36.26 14.08
N PRO A 28 -13.66 37.41 14.52
CA PRO A 28 -13.76 38.60 13.69
C PRO A 28 -12.41 39.28 13.40
N SER A 29 -11.34 38.89 14.09
CA SER A 29 -10.00 39.48 13.98
C SER A 29 -9.07 38.73 13.03
N ILE A 30 -9.53 37.63 12.43
CA ILE A 30 -8.71 36.76 11.58
C ILE A 30 -9.13 36.96 10.13
N ASP A 31 -8.14 37.09 9.24
CA ASP A 31 -8.42 37.14 7.81
C ASP A 31 -8.87 35.76 7.32
N LEU A 32 -9.92 35.73 6.52
CA LEU A 32 -10.46 34.49 5.96
C LEU A 32 -9.56 33.98 4.85
N GLU A 33 -8.84 34.86 4.17
CA GLU A 33 -7.93 34.52 3.07
C GLU A 33 -6.68 33.79 3.60
N ASP A 34 -6.21 34.12 4.79
CA ASP A 34 -5.12 33.42 5.49
C ASP A 34 -5.44 31.96 5.87
N ILE A 35 -6.73 31.58 5.89
CA ILE A 35 -7.19 30.24 6.31
C ILE A 35 -7.78 29.44 5.17
N PHE A 36 -8.58 30.07 4.31
CA PHE A 36 -9.29 29.42 3.21
C PHE A 36 -8.71 29.76 1.83
N GLY A 37 -7.70 30.62 1.76
CA GLY A 37 -7.00 30.94 0.50
C GLY A 37 -6.17 29.76 0.00
N GLU A 38 -5.91 29.76 -1.31
CA GLU A 38 -5.12 28.72 -1.99
C GLU A 38 -3.66 28.68 -1.51
N ASP A 39 -3.09 29.83 -1.12
CA ASP A 39 -1.73 29.93 -0.58
C ASP A 39 -1.68 29.87 0.96
N SER A 40 -2.78 29.48 1.62
CA SER A 40 -2.82 29.41 3.09
C SER A 40 -1.97 28.27 3.65
N ASP A 41 -1.33 28.52 4.80
CA ASP A 41 -0.60 27.47 5.55
C ASP A 41 -1.51 26.26 5.88
N TYR A 42 -2.82 26.51 6.01
CA TYR A 42 -3.81 25.47 6.28
C TYR A 42 -4.09 24.60 5.06
N ASP A 43 -4.13 25.17 3.85
CA ASP A 43 -4.28 24.38 2.63
C ASP A 43 -3.03 23.54 2.37
N VAL A 44 -1.85 24.15 2.49
CA VAL A 44 -0.57 23.42 2.41
C VAL A 44 -0.50 22.31 3.45
N GLY A 45 -0.87 22.60 4.70
CA GLY A 45 -0.91 21.60 5.77
C GLY A 45 -1.90 20.47 5.48
N ARG A 46 -3.06 20.76 4.90
CA ARG A 46 -4.06 19.76 4.47
C ARG A 46 -3.50 18.87 3.37
N MET A 47 -2.89 19.45 2.35
CA MET A 47 -2.27 18.70 1.26
C MET A 47 -1.13 17.80 1.75
N LEU A 48 -0.25 18.33 2.60
CA LEU A 48 0.85 17.56 3.19
C LEU A 48 0.35 16.44 4.10
N ALA A 49 -0.70 16.68 4.88
CA ALA A 49 -1.31 15.65 5.72
C ALA A 49 -1.94 14.53 4.88
N GLN A 50 -2.60 14.88 3.77
CA GLN A 50 -3.15 13.90 2.83
C GLN A 50 -2.03 13.09 2.16
N ASP A 51 -0.99 13.75 1.67
CA ASP A 51 0.18 13.07 1.07
C ASP A 51 0.88 12.15 2.09
N PHE A 52 1.00 12.57 3.35
CA PHE A 52 1.52 11.74 4.43
C PHE A 52 0.68 10.49 4.65
N ILE A 53 -0.64 10.63 4.68
CA ILE A 53 -1.58 9.51 4.84
C ILE A 53 -1.47 8.53 3.67
N GLU A 54 -1.44 9.04 2.44
CA GLU A 54 -1.34 8.24 1.21
C GLU A 54 0.01 7.49 1.13
N LYS A 55 1.10 8.16 1.53
CA LYS A 55 2.44 7.56 1.64
C LYS A 55 2.54 6.55 2.78
N ALA A 56 1.91 6.82 3.92
CA ALA A 56 1.87 5.89 5.04
C ALA A 56 1.03 4.65 4.73
N GLY A 57 0.18 4.67 3.69
CA GLY A 57 -0.63 3.53 3.27
C GLY A 57 -1.69 3.14 4.29
N ILE A 58 -2.13 4.09 5.11
CA ILE A 58 -3.13 3.88 6.17
C ILE A 58 -4.53 4.04 5.55
N ASN A 59 -5.27 2.93 5.46
CA ASN A 59 -6.61 2.93 4.89
C ASN A 59 -7.72 2.93 5.96
N SER A 60 -7.38 2.54 7.19
CA SER A 60 -8.31 2.42 8.31
C SER A 60 -8.02 3.48 9.37
N TYR A 61 -9.10 4.04 9.94
CA TYR A 61 -9.04 5.09 10.94
C TYR A 61 -9.98 4.75 12.10
N PRO A 62 -9.62 5.05 13.35
CA PRO A 62 -8.39 5.69 13.82
C PRO A 62 -7.17 4.74 13.82
N GLN A 63 -5.97 5.28 13.64
CA GLN A 63 -4.72 4.52 13.63
C GLN A 63 -3.63 5.30 14.40
N ALA A 64 -2.82 4.58 15.18
CA ALA A 64 -1.67 5.17 15.88
C ALA A 64 -0.35 4.53 15.42
N LEU A 65 0.69 5.36 15.40
CA LEU A 65 2.06 4.98 15.06
C LEU A 65 2.94 5.23 16.28
N MET A 66 3.78 4.26 16.61
CA MET A 66 4.82 4.42 17.61
C MET A 66 6.17 4.12 16.96
N ASN A 67 7.05 5.13 16.89
CA ASN A 67 8.38 4.98 16.29
C ASN A 67 8.38 4.38 14.88
N GLY A 68 7.36 4.69 14.06
CA GLY A 68 7.17 4.15 12.71
C GLY A 68 6.46 2.80 12.64
N VAL A 69 6.12 2.18 13.77
CA VAL A 69 5.37 0.92 13.83
C VAL A 69 3.88 1.20 14.06
N LEU A 70 3.02 0.59 13.25
CA LEU A 70 1.57 0.68 13.43
C LEU A 70 1.11 -0.17 14.62
N LEU A 71 0.30 0.44 15.49
CA LEU A 71 -0.38 -0.29 16.55
C LEU A 71 -1.63 -0.99 16.00
N PRO A 72 -1.94 -2.23 16.41
CA PRO A 72 -3.14 -2.91 15.91
C PRO A 72 -4.42 -2.19 16.34
N GLU A 73 -5.36 -2.00 15.42
CA GLU A 73 -6.65 -1.32 15.67
C GLU A 73 -7.41 -1.88 16.87
N LYS A 74 -7.32 -3.19 17.10
CA LYS A 74 -7.98 -3.89 18.21
C LYS A 74 -7.61 -3.33 19.58
N HIS A 75 -6.42 -2.76 19.69
CA HIS A 75 -5.87 -2.23 20.93
C HIS A 75 -5.93 -0.70 21.01
N LEU A 76 -6.57 -0.04 20.04
CA LEU A 76 -6.81 1.41 20.05
C LEU A 76 -8.05 1.78 20.90
N ASN A 77 -8.28 1.04 21.99
CA ASN A 77 -9.31 1.31 22.97
C ASN A 77 -8.69 2.01 24.18
N VAL A 78 -9.48 2.84 24.88
CA VAL A 78 -9.00 3.65 26.02
C VAL A 78 -8.33 2.80 27.10
N ASP A 79 -8.83 1.59 27.35
CA ASP A 79 -8.35 0.72 28.43
C ASP A 79 -7.06 -0.04 28.07
N GLU A 80 -6.89 -0.44 26.79
CA GLU A 80 -5.76 -1.29 26.36
C GLU A 80 -4.61 -0.50 25.72
N PHE A 81 -4.88 0.73 25.27
CA PHE A 81 -3.92 1.54 24.52
C PHE A 81 -2.63 1.81 25.32
N GLU A 82 -2.77 2.17 26.60
CA GLU A 82 -1.62 2.47 27.47
C GLU A 82 -0.73 1.24 27.68
N GLU A 83 -1.33 0.06 27.86
CA GLU A 83 -0.61 -1.19 28.05
C GLU A 83 0.18 -1.56 26.78
N VAL A 84 -0.44 -1.45 25.61
CA VAL A 84 0.22 -1.75 24.33
C VAL A 84 1.37 -0.79 24.06
N VAL A 85 1.19 0.51 24.32
CA VAL A 85 2.27 1.49 24.20
C VAL A 85 3.42 1.15 25.15
N LEU A 86 3.13 0.81 26.42
CA LEU A 86 4.17 0.45 27.39
C LEU A 86 4.94 -0.82 26.96
N MET A 87 4.24 -1.85 26.47
CA MET A 87 4.88 -3.05 25.94
C MET A 87 5.81 -2.74 24.76
N GLU A 88 5.38 -1.86 23.86
CA GLU A 88 6.17 -1.46 22.69
C GLU A 88 7.41 -0.62 23.08
N ILE A 89 7.28 0.23 24.11
CA ILE A 89 8.43 0.94 24.72
C ILE A 89 9.43 -0.06 25.27
N MET A 90 8.98 -1.05 26.04
CA MET A 90 9.86 -2.07 26.62
C MET A 90 10.58 -2.87 25.53
N ARG A 91 9.88 -3.23 24.46
CA ARG A 91 10.45 -3.94 23.30
C ARG A 91 11.53 -3.11 22.59
N THR A 92 11.23 -1.85 22.29
CA THR A 92 12.15 -0.95 21.59
C THR A 92 13.39 -0.64 22.43
N THR A 93 13.20 -0.43 23.74
CA THR A 93 14.30 -0.13 24.67
C THR A 93 15.35 -1.24 24.70
N GLN A 94 14.94 -2.52 24.66
CA GLN A 94 15.89 -3.64 24.61
C GLN A 94 16.72 -3.65 23.32
N SER A 95 16.12 -3.27 22.19
CA SER A 95 16.82 -3.16 20.90
C SER A 95 17.86 -2.04 20.94
N LEU A 96 17.48 -0.87 21.44
CA LEU A 96 18.38 0.28 21.60
C LEU A 96 19.55 -0.03 22.54
N GLN A 97 19.29 -0.66 23.69
CA GLN A 97 20.34 -1.07 24.62
C GLN A 97 21.36 -2.01 23.97
N ARG A 98 20.91 -2.94 23.12
CA ARG A 98 21.80 -3.82 22.36
C ARG A 98 22.63 -3.05 21.33
N ALA A 99 22.04 -2.07 20.65
CA ALA A 99 22.74 -1.25 19.68
C ALA A 99 23.85 -0.41 20.35
N VAL A 100 23.56 0.20 21.50
CA VAL A 100 24.56 0.92 22.31
C VAL A 100 25.68 -0.02 22.76
N TYR A 101 25.35 -1.21 23.28
CA TYR A 101 26.35 -2.17 23.74
C TYR A 101 27.29 -2.65 22.62
N LYS A 102 26.77 -2.78 21.40
CA LYS A 102 27.56 -3.14 20.21
C LYS A 102 28.37 -1.98 19.62
N GLY A 103 28.15 -0.75 20.09
CA GLY A 103 28.73 0.46 19.51
C GLY A 103 28.13 0.85 18.16
N GLU A 104 26.93 0.34 17.82
CA GLU A 104 26.18 0.75 16.63
C GLU A 104 25.50 2.12 16.83
N LEU A 105 25.23 2.49 18.08
CA LEU A 105 24.69 3.79 18.50
C LEU A 105 25.69 4.45 19.45
N ASP A 106 26.05 5.70 19.14
CA ASP A 106 27.02 6.53 19.87
C ASP A 106 26.43 7.93 20.09
N ASP A 107 27.01 8.71 21.01
CA ASP A 107 26.52 10.03 21.44
C ASP A 107 26.44 11.07 20.30
N ARG A 108 27.05 10.78 19.16
CA ARG A 108 27.04 11.63 17.95
C ARG A 108 25.80 11.44 17.07
N HIS A 109 25.04 10.37 17.29
CA HIS A 109 23.89 10.02 16.46
C HIS A 109 22.59 10.49 17.11
N ASP A 110 21.67 11.01 16.29
CA ASP A 110 20.27 11.15 16.72
C ASP A 110 19.63 9.75 16.73
N VAL A 111 19.03 9.40 17.86
CA VAL A 111 18.39 8.09 18.08
C VAL A 111 17.22 7.89 17.12
N VAL A 112 16.48 8.96 16.80
CA VAL A 112 15.33 8.91 15.89
C VAL A 112 15.81 8.64 14.47
N ASP A 113 16.82 9.36 14.00
CA ASP A 113 17.39 9.17 12.67
C ASP A 113 18.03 7.79 12.52
N TRP A 114 18.74 7.31 13.56
CA TRP A 114 19.28 5.96 13.58
C TRP A 114 18.16 4.92 13.47
N LEU A 115 17.07 5.10 14.23
CA LEU A 115 15.93 4.19 14.19
C LEU A 115 15.31 4.15 12.79
N MET A 116 15.10 5.32 12.16
CA MET A 116 14.58 5.45 10.80
C MET A 116 15.54 4.91 9.73
N SER A 117 16.84 4.85 10.00
CA SER A 117 17.84 4.25 9.10
C SER A 117 17.83 2.72 9.12
N LEU A 118 17.13 2.10 10.08
CA LEU A 118 17.12 0.66 10.19
C LEU A 118 16.44 0.01 8.97
N PRO A 119 16.96 -1.14 8.48
CA PRO A 119 16.48 -1.77 7.26
C PRO A 119 15.05 -2.32 7.37
N ASN A 120 14.53 -2.50 8.59
CA ASN A 120 13.17 -2.95 8.84
C ASN A 120 12.14 -1.81 8.80
N ILE A 121 12.56 -0.54 8.76
CA ILE A 121 11.65 0.60 8.65
C ILE A 121 11.44 0.90 7.17
N MET A 122 10.20 0.66 6.72
CA MET A 122 9.83 0.91 5.34
C MET A 122 9.34 2.35 5.15
N PRO A 123 9.74 3.03 4.06
CA PRO A 123 9.29 4.39 3.77
C PRO A 123 7.81 4.48 3.36
N ARG A 124 7.23 3.37 2.89
CA ARG A 124 5.82 3.24 2.53
C ARG A 124 5.30 1.89 2.99
N LEU A 125 4.14 1.88 3.63
CA LEU A 125 3.44 0.66 3.96
C LEU A 125 2.53 0.26 2.79
N ASN A 126 2.56 -1.00 2.40
CA ASN A 126 1.58 -1.57 1.50
C ASN A 126 0.95 -2.79 2.16
N GLU A 127 -0.27 -2.61 2.69
CA GLU A 127 -0.98 -3.67 3.39
C GLU A 127 -1.17 -4.91 2.51
N ARG A 128 -1.42 -4.74 1.20
CA ARG A 128 -1.62 -5.88 0.28
C ARG A 128 -0.40 -6.79 0.16
N ILE A 129 0.80 -6.24 0.36
CA ILE A 129 2.08 -6.98 0.29
C ILE A 129 2.43 -7.54 1.68
N LEU A 130 2.19 -6.77 2.73
CA LEU A 130 2.63 -7.08 4.09
C LEU A 130 1.59 -7.85 4.92
N SER A 131 0.36 -8.00 4.43
CA SER A 131 -0.71 -8.71 5.12
C SER A 131 -0.42 -10.21 5.18
N THR A 132 -0.15 -10.72 6.38
CA THR A 132 0.03 -12.16 6.64
C THR A 132 -1.29 -12.95 6.69
N LYS A 133 -2.43 -12.25 6.74
CA LYS A 133 -3.77 -12.86 6.89
C LYS A 133 -4.36 -13.38 5.58
N THR A 134 -3.91 -12.86 4.44
CA THR A 134 -4.52 -13.04 3.11
C THR A 134 -3.52 -13.55 2.08
N SER A 135 -2.40 -14.15 2.50
CA SER A 135 -1.42 -14.71 1.57
C SER A 135 -2.02 -15.93 0.87
N THR A 136 -2.51 -15.72 -0.35
CA THR A 136 -2.94 -16.81 -1.24
C THR A 136 -1.73 -17.31 -2.00
N TYR A 137 -1.49 -18.61 -1.95
CA TYR A 137 -0.44 -19.26 -2.73
C TYR A 137 -1.05 -19.96 -3.94
N ILE A 138 -0.41 -19.78 -5.09
CA ILE A 138 -0.77 -20.47 -6.33
C ILE A 138 0.34 -21.48 -6.61
N ASP A 139 -0.04 -22.73 -6.83
CA ASP A 139 0.89 -23.84 -7.06
C ASP A 139 1.24 -23.96 -8.55
N PHE A 140 2.54 -23.84 -8.87
CA PHE A 140 3.10 -23.96 -10.22
C PHE A 140 3.75 -25.32 -10.50
N THR A 141 3.60 -26.31 -9.60
CA THR A 141 4.23 -27.64 -9.76
C THR A 141 3.50 -28.58 -10.72
N GLY A 142 2.39 -28.13 -11.31
CA GLY A 142 1.58 -28.91 -12.25
C GLY A 142 2.34 -29.33 -13.51
N VAL A 143 1.90 -30.44 -14.11
CA VAL A 143 2.48 -30.96 -15.34
C VAL A 143 1.66 -30.45 -16.53
N ASN A 144 2.39 -30.02 -17.56
CA ASN A 144 1.83 -29.37 -18.74
C ASN A 144 1.39 -30.39 -19.79
N HIS A 145 0.16 -30.27 -20.29
CA HIS A 145 -0.35 -31.16 -21.35
C HIS A 145 -0.73 -30.40 -22.65
N SER A 146 -0.93 -29.08 -22.61
CA SER A 146 -1.37 -28.29 -23.77
C SER A 146 -1.20 -26.78 -23.55
N GLU A 147 -1.20 -25.99 -24.62
CA GLU A 147 -1.24 -24.52 -24.57
C GLU A 147 -2.69 -24.00 -24.42
N LEU A 148 -2.89 -22.83 -23.81
CA LEU A 148 -4.21 -22.21 -23.64
C LEU A 148 -4.95 -21.99 -24.98
N SER A 149 -4.22 -21.74 -26.07
CA SER A 149 -4.75 -21.56 -27.43
C SER A 149 -5.52 -22.77 -27.96
N HIS A 150 -5.22 -23.97 -27.45
CA HIS A 150 -5.81 -25.23 -27.88
C HIS A 150 -6.88 -25.77 -26.92
N LEU A 151 -7.12 -25.09 -25.79
CA LEU A 151 -8.11 -25.48 -24.80
C LEU A 151 -9.41 -24.68 -24.96
N THR A 152 -10.54 -25.37 -24.90
CA THR A 152 -11.83 -24.70 -24.70
C THR A 152 -11.96 -24.26 -23.24
N VAL A 153 -12.73 -23.20 -22.99
CA VAL A 153 -12.97 -22.66 -21.62
C VAL A 153 -13.51 -23.75 -20.68
N GLU A 154 -14.40 -24.60 -21.18
CA GLU A 154 -14.96 -25.72 -20.42
C GLU A 154 -13.91 -26.78 -20.06
N ALA A 155 -12.97 -27.07 -20.95
CA ALA A 155 -11.87 -27.99 -20.67
C ALA A 155 -10.90 -27.40 -19.64
N PHE A 156 -10.69 -26.08 -19.66
CA PHE A 156 -9.85 -25.38 -18.69
C PHE A 156 -10.43 -25.41 -17.28
N LEU A 157 -11.74 -25.15 -17.14
CA LEU A 157 -12.43 -25.18 -15.85
C LEU A 157 -12.46 -26.58 -15.20
N ASN A 158 -12.35 -27.64 -16.00
CA ASN A 158 -12.32 -29.01 -15.52
C ASN A 158 -10.92 -29.49 -15.07
N LEU A 159 -9.86 -28.71 -15.30
CA LEU A 159 -8.51 -29.03 -14.85
C LEU A 159 -8.35 -28.83 -13.34
N LYS A 160 -7.33 -29.46 -12.76
CA LYS A 160 -6.96 -29.17 -11.36
C LYS A 160 -6.20 -27.85 -11.28
N ALA A 161 -6.29 -27.15 -10.14
CA ALA A 161 -5.58 -25.89 -9.89
C ALA A 161 -4.09 -25.85 -10.32
N PRO A 162 -3.25 -26.86 -10.01
CA PRO A 162 -1.85 -26.86 -10.48
C PRO A 162 -1.73 -27.03 -12.00
N GLU A 163 -2.60 -27.81 -12.64
CA GLU A 163 -2.61 -28.03 -14.09
C GLU A 163 -3.10 -26.77 -14.84
N MET A 164 -4.07 -26.05 -14.27
CA MET A 164 -4.54 -24.75 -14.77
C MET A 164 -3.40 -23.74 -14.80
N THR A 165 -2.69 -23.61 -13.68
CA THR A 165 -1.58 -22.66 -13.52
C THR A 165 -0.43 -22.99 -14.47
N ALA A 166 -0.11 -24.27 -14.62
CA ALA A 166 1.00 -24.69 -15.48
C ALA A 166 0.65 -24.52 -16.98
N THR A 167 -0.61 -24.76 -17.36
CA THR A 167 -1.14 -24.46 -18.72
C THR A 167 -1.11 -22.97 -19.03
N LEU A 168 -1.53 -22.14 -18.08
CA LEU A 168 -1.48 -20.68 -18.14
C LEU A 168 -0.05 -20.17 -18.29
N ALA A 169 0.90 -20.78 -17.58
CA ALA A 169 2.29 -20.37 -17.61
C ALA A 169 2.95 -20.53 -18.99
N ASN A 170 2.60 -21.59 -19.73
CA ASN A 170 3.19 -21.85 -21.05
C ASN A 170 2.75 -20.85 -22.12
N SER A 171 1.53 -20.33 -22.01
CA SER A 171 1.01 -19.37 -22.99
C SER A 171 1.39 -17.92 -22.70
N CYS A 172 2.00 -17.65 -21.55
CA CYS A 172 2.37 -16.29 -21.18
C CYS A 172 3.65 -15.82 -21.87
N HIS A 173 3.74 -14.53 -22.11
CA HIS A 173 4.93 -13.90 -22.68
C HIS A 173 5.85 -13.37 -21.58
N TYR A 174 7.13 -13.70 -21.69
CA TYR A 174 8.16 -13.27 -20.76
C TYR A 174 8.98 -12.12 -21.34
N ILE A 175 9.19 -11.08 -20.53
CA ILE A 175 10.16 -10.01 -20.76
C ILE A 175 11.39 -10.30 -19.90
N ALA A 176 12.56 -10.31 -20.53
CA ALA A 176 13.85 -10.42 -19.87
C ALA A 176 14.86 -9.46 -20.48
N THR A 177 15.76 -8.93 -19.64
CA THR A 177 16.88 -8.08 -20.08
C THR A 177 17.90 -8.93 -20.83
N LYS A 178 18.43 -8.43 -21.96
CA LYS A 178 19.32 -9.16 -22.90
C LYS A 178 20.74 -9.49 -22.40
N ASN A 179 20.95 -9.63 -21.10
CA ASN A 179 22.29 -9.91 -20.55
C ASN A 179 22.41 -11.37 -20.09
N GLU A 180 23.42 -12.04 -20.66
CA GLU A 180 24.13 -13.29 -20.26
C GLU A 180 23.29 -14.50 -19.77
N PRO A 181 23.79 -15.74 -19.91
CA PRO A 181 23.10 -16.94 -19.47
C PRO A 181 23.13 -17.09 -17.94
N PHE A 182 22.50 -16.16 -17.22
CA PHE A 182 22.33 -16.24 -15.78
C PHE A 182 20.99 -16.92 -15.44
N VAL A 183 21.01 -17.82 -14.45
CA VAL A 183 19.81 -18.43 -13.90
C VAL A 183 19.04 -17.35 -13.13
N ARG A 184 17.83 -17.03 -13.56
CA ARG A 184 16.93 -16.08 -12.88
C ARG A 184 16.03 -16.86 -11.94
N PRO A 185 16.27 -16.82 -10.61
CA PRO A 185 15.49 -17.62 -9.66
C PRO A 185 14.10 -17.03 -9.40
N LEU A 186 13.89 -15.75 -9.72
CA LEU A 186 12.66 -15.03 -9.44
C LEU A 186 11.94 -14.61 -10.73
N THR A 187 10.66 -14.97 -10.82
CA THR A 187 9.76 -14.54 -11.88
C THR A 187 8.60 -13.77 -11.27
N THR A 188 8.44 -12.52 -11.67
CA THR A 188 7.32 -11.66 -11.27
C THR A 188 6.20 -11.79 -12.30
N TRP A 189 4.99 -12.11 -11.85
CA TRP A 189 3.82 -12.28 -12.72
C TRP A 189 2.89 -11.09 -12.57
N ILE A 190 2.52 -10.49 -13.70
CA ILE A 190 1.58 -9.37 -13.71
C ILE A 190 0.36 -9.76 -14.51
N VAL A 191 -0.77 -9.72 -13.80
CA VAL A 191 -2.08 -9.99 -14.34
C VAL A 191 -2.87 -8.70 -14.29
N GLY A 192 -3.29 -8.22 -15.45
CA GLY A 192 -4.01 -6.96 -15.56
C GLY A 192 -4.76 -6.86 -16.88
N ASP A 193 -5.77 -5.99 -16.89
CA ASP A 193 -6.45 -5.59 -18.11
C ASP A 193 -5.68 -4.40 -18.72
N TYR A 194 -4.90 -4.66 -19.76
CA TYR A 194 -4.07 -3.65 -20.41
C TYR A 194 -4.85 -2.74 -21.38
N ASP A 195 -6.16 -2.93 -21.52
CA ASP A 195 -7.00 -1.96 -22.24
C ASP A 195 -7.36 -0.76 -21.37
N THR A 196 -7.29 -0.92 -20.05
CA THR A 196 -7.53 0.15 -19.07
C THR A 196 -6.30 1.02 -18.82
N LEU A 197 -6.51 2.28 -18.43
CA LEU A 197 -5.41 3.19 -18.10
C LEU A 197 -4.61 2.68 -16.90
N GLU A 198 -5.30 2.11 -15.91
CA GLU A 198 -4.74 1.56 -14.69
C GLU A 198 -3.87 0.34 -14.97
N GLY A 199 -4.33 -0.57 -15.83
CA GLY A 199 -3.53 -1.75 -16.22
C GLY A 199 -2.28 -1.38 -17.02
N ARG A 200 -2.37 -0.38 -17.91
CA ARG A 200 -1.19 0.14 -18.63
C ARG A 200 -0.21 0.83 -17.68
N ALA A 201 -0.71 1.59 -16.71
CA ALA A 201 0.12 2.22 -15.69
C ALA A 201 0.86 1.16 -14.84
N LEU A 202 0.16 0.09 -14.43
CA LEU A 202 0.76 -1.03 -13.72
C LEU A 202 1.87 -1.70 -14.54
N LEU A 203 1.62 -1.93 -15.84
CA LEU A 203 2.59 -2.52 -16.73
C LEU A 203 3.83 -1.63 -16.91
N LEU A 204 3.62 -0.33 -17.06
CA LEU A 204 4.70 0.65 -17.19
C LEU A 204 5.59 0.65 -15.95
N GLU A 205 5.01 0.70 -14.76
CA GLU A 205 5.77 0.68 -13.50
C GLU A 205 6.54 -0.63 -13.31
N ALA A 206 5.96 -1.75 -13.73
CA ALA A 206 6.64 -3.04 -13.69
C ALA A 206 7.84 -3.13 -14.64
N VAL A 207 7.71 -2.59 -15.85
CA VAL A 207 8.82 -2.54 -16.80
C VAL A 207 9.92 -1.63 -16.28
N LYS A 208 9.57 -0.47 -15.69
CA LYS A 208 10.54 0.40 -15.01
C LYS A 208 11.24 -0.32 -13.87
N TYR A 209 10.51 -1.09 -13.07
CA TYR A 209 11.06 -1.90 -11.99
C TYR A 209 12.06 -2.95 -12.53
N LEU A 210 11.71 -3.68 -13.59
CA LEU A 210 12.61 -4.65 -14.25
C LEU A 210 13.89 -3.99 -14.79
N LEU A 211 13.78 -2.77 -15.34
CA LEU A 211 14.92 -2.02 -15.88
C LEU A 211 15.81 -1.43 -14.78
N ALA A 212 15.24 -1.05 -13.64
CA ALA A 212 15.97 -0.58 -12.47
C ALA A 212 16.65 -1.75 -11.73
N GLY A 213 16.04 -2.94 -11.77
CA GLY A 213 16.60 -4.16 -11.19
C GLY A 213 17.89 -4.60 -11.89
N CYS A 214 18.81 -5.20 -11.13
CA CYS A 214 20.12 -5.64 -11.62
C CYS A 214 20.05 -6.94 -12.45
N GLY A 215 19.01 -7.12 -13.26
CA GLY A 215 18.91 -8.23 -14.23
C GLY A 215 18.73 -9.63 -13.63
N GLU A 216 18.42 -9.78 -12.35
CA GLU A 216 18.19 -11.09 -11.69
C GLU A 216 16.76 -11.62 -11.83
N GLU A 217 15.83 -10.77 -12.30
CA GLU A 217 14.40 -11.07 -12.35
C GLU A 217 13.91 -11.26 -13.80
N MET A 218 12.82 -12.02 -13.95
CA MET A 218 12.06 -12.14 -15.19
C MET A 218 10.64 -11.63 -14.96
N LEU A 219 10.09 -10.90 -15.94
CA LEU A 219 8.72 -10.42 -15.87
C LEU A 219 7.83 -11.25 -16.80
N CYS A 220 6.77 -11.83 -16.27
CA CYS A 220 5.75 -12.52 -17.03
C CYS A 220 4.49 -11.67 -17.11
N MET A 221 4.01 -11.40 -18.32
CA MET A 221 2.82 -10.61 -18.55
C MET A 221 1.67 -11.50 -18.97
N MET A 222 0.53 -11.32 -18.32
CA MET A 222 -0.72 -11.99 -18.66
C MET A 222 -1.79 -10.94 -18.91
N LEU A 223 -2.34 -10.96 -20.12
CA LEU A 223 -3.41 -10.07 -20.53
C LEU A 223 -4.74 -10.74 -20.20
N CYS A 224 -5.54 -10.09 -19.38
CA CYS A 224 -6.91 -10.56 -19.10
C CYS A 224 -7.83 -9.98 -20.18
N GLU A 225 -8.02 -10.71 -21.29
CA GLU A 225 -8.97 -10.30 -22.33
C GLU A 225 -10.40 -10.29 -21.77
N LEU A 226 -11.17 -9.24 -22.10
CA LEU A 226 -12.53 -9.02 -21.60
C LEU A 226 -13.50 -10.18 -21.86
N GLU A 227 -13.23 -11.08 -22.81
CA GLU A 227 -14.05 -12.29 -23.02
C GLU A 227 -13.99 -13.27 -21.83
N PHE A 228 -12.92 -13.28 -21.04
CA PHE A 228 -12.80 -14.12 -19.83
C PHE A 228 -13.47 -13.52 -18.58
N LYS A 229 -13.82 -12.21 -18.58
CA LYS A 229 -14.38 -11.52 -17.40
C LYS A 229 -15.76 -12.04 -16.99
N THR A 230 -16.55 -12.62 -17.91
CA THR A 230 -17.86 -13.19 -17.57
C THR A 230 -17.76 -14.47 -16.74
N SER A 231 -16.62 -15.17 -16.77
CA SER A 231 -16.39 -16.39 -15.99
C SER A 231 -15.78 -16.14 -14.60
N CYS A 232 -15.09 -15.02 -14.37
CA CYS A 232 -14.33 -14.79 -13.12
C CYS A 232 -15.09 -14.01 -12.04
N VAL A 233 -16.32 -13.55 -12.30
CA VAL A 233 -17.14 -12.78 -11.33
C VAL A 233 -17.98 -13.69 -10.41
N GLY A 234 -17.85 -15.02 -10.54
CA GLY A 234 -18.58 -15.98 -9.71
C GLY A 234 -17.66 -16.88 -8.89
N THR A 235 -17.13 -16.38 -7.76
CA THR A 235 -16.88 -17.16 -6.53
C THR A 235 -16.53 -16.24 -5.37
#